data_AF-A0A962I4X5-F1
#
_entry.id   AF-A0A962I4X5-F1
#
_cell.length_a   1.000
_cell.length_b   1.000
_cell.length_c   1.000
_cell.angle_alpha   90.00
_cell.angle_beta   90.00
_cell.angle_gamma   90.00
#
_symmetry.space_group_name_H-M   'P 1'
#
loop_
_entity.id
_entity.type
_entity.pdbx_description
1 polymer ?
#
loop_
_entity_poly.entity_id
_entity_poly.type
_entity_poly.pdbx_seq_one_letter_code
_entity_poly.pdbx_strand_id
1 'polypeptide(L)'
;MRALLALLLFLPAFAILTALYLRRPASARWSVTIDRVLLLVAAVITVVATIASWHLAVGQDAGNLWPDVAAALAAFHTYPLILLLAWWLRRRAGIVNSST
;
A
#
# COMPACT_ATOMS: atom_id res chain seq x y z
N MET A 1 -13.04 -14.79 5.01
CA MET A 1 -12.41 -14.60 6.35
C MET A 1 -10.89 -14.82 6.33
N ARG A 2 -10.36 -15.88 5.70
CA ARG A 2 -8.91 -16.21 5.74
C ARG A 2 -7.98 -15.16 5.11
N ALA A 3 -8.43 -14.46 4.06
CA ALA A 3 -7.68 -13.35 3.45
C ALA A 3 -7.28 -12.23 4.43
N LEU A 4 -8.03 -12.04 5.53
CA LEU A 4 -7.74 -11.01 6.53
C LEU A 4 -6.51 -11.34 7.38
N LEU A 5 -6.15 -12.63 7.50
CA LEU A 5 -4.95 -13.06 8.23
C LEU A 5 -3.69 -12.50 7.58
N ALA A 6 -3.63 -12.44 6.25
CA ALA A 6 -2.53 -11.84 5.52
C ALA A 6 -2.37 -10.35 5.86
N LEU A 7 -3.47 -9.59 5.90
CA LEU A 7 -3.44 -8.18 6.29
C LEU A 7 -2.97 -8.00 7.73
N LEU A 8 -3.44 -8.85 8.64
CA LEU A 8 -3.05 -8.81 10.05
C LEU A 8 -1.56 -9.12 10.24
N LEU A 9 -1.04 -10.09 9.47
CA LEU A 9 0.36 -10.49 9.48
C LEU A 9 1.28 -9.34 9.02
N PHE A 10 0.87 -8.57 8.01
CA PHE A 10 1.66 -7.46 7.48
C PHE A 10 1.38 -6.12 8.15
N LEU A 11 0.43 -6.05 9.09
CA LEU A 11 0.08 -4.82 9.80
C LEU A 11 1.29 -4.13 10.47
N PRO A 12 2.23 -4.84 11.14
CA PRO A 12 3.44 -4.23 11.69
C PRO A 12 4.32 -3.61 10.61
N ALA A 13 4.49 -4.29 9.47
CA ALA A 13 5.27 -3.79 8.34
C ALA A 13 4.63 -2.53 7.73
N PHE A 14 3.29 -2.53 7.58
CA PHE A 14 2.55 -1.36 7.10
C PHE A 14 2.71 -0.16 8.02
N ALA A 15 2.67 -0.37 9.35
CA ALA A 15 2.90 0.68 10.34
C ALA A 15 4.32 1.26 10.23
N ILE A 16 5.35 0.41 10.10
CA ILE A 16 6.74 0.85 9.93
C ILE A 16 6.89 1.69 8.65
N LEU A 17 6.35 1.22 7.52
CA LEU A 17 6.43 1.94 6.25
C LEU A 17 5.68 3.27 6.29
N THR A 18 4.51 3.30 6.93
CA THR A 18 3.75 4.54 7.17
C THR A 18 4.56 5.54 7.98
N ALA A 19 5.17 5.08 9.08
CA ALA A 19 5.99 5.93 9.94
C ALA A 19 7.20 6.48 9.17
N LEU A 20 7.87 5.66 8.36
CA LEU A 20 8.98 6.10 7.51
C LEU A 20 8.55 7.13 6.46
N TYR A 21 7.37 6.95 5.85
CA TYR A 21 6.81 7.90 4.90
C TYR A 21 6.49 9.26 5.55
N LEU A 22 5.89 9.24 6.75
CA LEU A 22 5.51 10.46 7.48
C LEU A 22 6.70 11.19 8.11
N ARG A 23 7.82 10.51 8.38
CA ARG A 23 9.05 11.15 8.90
C ARG A 23 9.64 12.19 7.95
N ARG A 24 9.30 12.15 6.66
CA ARG A 24 9.74 13.17 5.71
C ARG A 24 8.86 14.42 5.89
N PRO A 25 9.42 15.62 6.05
CA PRO A 25 8.63 16.86 6.21
C PRO A 25 7.89 17.22 4.92
N ALA A 26 6.60 17.59 5.06
CA ALA A 26 5.76 18.08 3.98
C ALA A 26 6.40 19.34 3.35
N SER A 27 6.45 19.41 2.00
CA SER A 27 6.88 20.64 1.33
C SER A 27 5.75 21.68 1.41
N ALA A 28 6.05 22.96 1.21
CA ALA A 28 5.05 24.04 1.30
C ALA A 28 3.82 23.85 0.40
N ARG A 29 3.92 23.05 -0.67
CA ARG A 29 2.81 22.70 -1.58
C ARG A 29 2.09 21.39 -1.21
N TRP A 30 2.73 20.53 -0.43
CA TRP A 30 2.21 19.21 -0.12
C TRP A 30 1.63 19.20 1.28
N SER A 31 0.31 19.34 1.38
CA SER A 31 -0.38 19.35 2.68
C SER A 31 -0.34 17.99 3.36
N VAL A 32 -0.27 17.98 4.70
CA VAL A 32 -0.46 16.80 5.55
C VAL A 32 -1.79 16.09 5.25
N THR A 33 -2.79 16.81 4.74
CA THR A 33 -4.07 16.23 4.31
C THR A 33 -3.91 15.32 3.10
N ILE A 34 -3.05 15.69 2.14
CA ILE A 34 -2.75 14.88 0.95
C ILE A 34 -2.07 13.58 1.37
N ASP A 35 -1.13 13.65 2.33
CA ASP A 35 -0.47 12.46 2.90
C ASP A 35 -1.49 11.51 3.56
N ARG A 36 -2.44 12.03 4.33
CA ARG A 36 -3.49 11.21 4.96
C ARG A 36 -4.40 10.55 3.92
N VAL A 37 -4.80 11.28 2.88
CA VAL A 37 -5.60 10.74 1.79
C VAL A 37 -4.84 9.64 1.04
N LEU A 38 -3.56 9.84 0.73
CA LEU A 38 -2.74 8.83 0.07
C LEU A 38 -2.54 7.58 0.91
N LEU A 39 -2.32 7.73 2.23
CA LEU A 39 -2.21 6.59 3.14
C LEU A 39 -3.53 5.81 3.24
N LEU A 40 -4.67 6.52 3.28
CA LEU A 40 -5.98 5.89 3.25
C LEU A 40 -6.22 5.14 1.93
N VAL A 41 -5.91 5.77 0.80
CA VAL A 41 -5.99 5.15 -0.53
C VAL A 41 -5.08 3.93 -0.62
N ALA A 42 -3.85 4.01 -0.10
CA ALA A 42 -2.93 2.87 -0.05
C ALA A 42 -3.50 1.71 0.77
N ALA A 43 -4.07 2.00 1.94
CA ALA A 43 -4.71 0.98 2.76
C ALA A 43 -5.90 0.32 2.04
N VAL A 44 -6.80 1.13 1.46
CA VAL A 44 -7.99 0.62 0.76
C VAL A 44 -7.60 -0.22 -0.45
N ILE A 45 -6.69 0.24 -1.30
CA ILE A 45 -6.26 -0.51 -2.49
C ILE A 45 -5.58 -1.82 -2.07
N THR A 46 -4.75 -1.82 -1.02
CA THR A 46 -4.14 -3.06 -0.52
C THR A 46 -5.19 -4.05 -0.04
N VAL A 47 -6.20 -3.61 0.73
CA VAL A 47 -7.30 -4.48 1.17
C VAL A 47 -8.04 -5.08 -0.03
N VAL A 48 -8.41 -4.24 -1.01
CA VAL A 48 -9.10 -4.68 -2.23
C VAL A 48 -8.25 -5.66 -3.02
N ALA A 49 -6.96 -5.37 -3.22
CA ALA A 49 -6.04 -6.24 -3.95
C ALA A 49 -5.87 -7.59 -3.25
N THR A 50 -5.74 -7.61 -1.91
CA THR A 50 -5.64 -8.85 -1.13
C THR A 50 -6.90 -9.71 -1.25
N ILE A 51 -8.09 -9.11 -1.14
CA ILE A 51 -9.35 -9.83 -1.27
C ILE A 51 -9.54 -10.34 -2.71
N ALA A 52 -9.28 -9.50 -3.70
CA ALA A 52 -9.39 -9.85 -5.11
C ALA A 52 -8.44 -11.02 -5.48
N SER A 53 -7.17 -10.94 -5.09
CA SER A 53 -6.19 -12.01 -5.34
C SER A 53 -6.57 -13.32 -4.66
N TRP A 54 -7.14 -13.27 -3.45
CA TRP A 54 -7.65 -14.47 -2.79
C TRP A 54 -8.77 -15.12 -3.62
N HIS A 55 -9.78 -14.35 -4.05
CA HIS A 55 -10.89 -14.86 -4.85
C HIS A 55 -10.45 -15.40 -6.21
N LEU A 56 -9.50 -14.73 -6.88
CA LEU A 56 -8.94 -15.20 -8.15
C LEU A 56 -8.19 -16.52 -8.01
N ALA A 57 -7.49 -16.72 -6.89
CA ALA A 57 -6.72 -17.93 -6.63
C ALA A 57 -7.57 -19.11 -6.12
N VAL A 58 -8.74 -18.87 -5.51
CA VAL A 58 -9.69 -19.94 -5.11
C VAL A 58 -10.22 -20.73 -6.30
N GLY A 59 -10.37 -20.09 -7.46
CA GLY A 59 -10.87 -20.73 -8.68
C GLY A 59 -9.82 -21.55 -9.45
N GLN A 60 -8.59 -21.67 -8.96
CA GLN A 60 -7.53 -22.44 -9.61
C GLN A 60 -7.31 -23.77 -8.90
N ASP A 61 -7.13 -24.86 -9.65
CA ASP A 61 -6.86 -26.23 -9.15
C ASP A 61 -5.47 -26.39 -8.48
N ALA A 62 -4.93 -25.32 -7.90
CA ALA A 62 -3.61 -25.24 -7.29
C ALA A 62 -3.59 -25.62 -5.79
N GLY A 63 -4.71 -26.11 -5.25
CA GLY A 63 -4.83 -26.58 -3.87
C GLY A 63 -5.21 -25.49 -2.85
N ASN A 64 -5.74 -25.93 -1.70
CA ASN A 64 -6.39 -25.06 -0.69
C ASN A 64 -5.50 -24.00 -0.03
N LEU A 65 -4.16 -24.09 -0.16
CA LEU A 65 -3.22 -23.12 0.40
C LEU A 65 -2.93 -21.95 -0.54
N TRP A 66 -3.11 -22.14 -1.85
CA TRP A 66 -2.76 -21.14 -2.87
C TRP A 66 -3.47 -19.78 -2.70
N PRO A 67 -4.75 -19.72 -2.31
CA PRO A 67 -5.43 -18.46 -2.07
C PRO A 67 -4.81 -17.61 -0.96
N ASP A 68 -4.37 -18.26 0.12
CA ASP A 68 -3.76 -17.58 1.27
C ASP A 68 -2.36 -17.04 0.88
N VAL A 69 -1.61 -17.79 0.07
CA VAL A 69 -0.32 -17.35 -0.50
C VAL A 69 -0.52 -16.16 -1.44
N ALA A 70 -1.48 -16.22 -2.35
CA ALA A 70 -1.80 -15.12 -3.27
C ALA A 70 -2.25 -13.86 -2.52
N ALA A 71 -3.07 -13.99 -1.48
CA ALA A 71 -3.48 -12.90 -0.61
C ALA A 71 -2.27 -12.24 0.09
N ALA A 72 -1.36 -13.05 0.63
CA ALA A 72 -0.14 -12.57 1.28
C ALA A 72 0.79 -11.83 0.30
N LEU A 73 1.01 -12.39 -0.89
CA LEU A 73 1.79 -11.75 -1.95
C LEU A 73 1.17 -10.41 -2.37
N ALA A 74 -0.15 -10.37 -2.54
CA ALA A 74 -0.85 -9.14 -2.89
C ALA A 74 -0.71 -8.07 -1.79
N ALA A 75 -0.89 -8.44 -0.52
CA ALA A 75 -0.73 -7.53 0.62
C ALA A 75 0.71 -6.96 0.67
N PHE A 76 1.70 -7.84 0.51
CA PHE A 76 3.12 -7.49 0.58
C PHE A 76 3.55 -6.55 -0.55
N HIS A 77 3.08 -6.73 -1.79
CA HIS A 77 3.52 -5.91 -2.92
C HIS A 77 2.73 -4.62 -3.08
N THR A 78 1.41 -4.66 -2.86
CA THR A 78 0.52 -3.53 -3.16
C THR A 78 0.82 -2.32 -2.28
N TYR A 79 0.98 -2.55 -0.98
CA TYR A 79 1.16 -1.45 -0.04
C TYR A 79 2.49 -0.68 -0.25
N PRO A 80 3.66 -1.33 -0.35
CA PRO A 80 4.91 -0.64 -0.66
C PRO A 80 4.91 0.04 -2.03
N LEU A 81 4.28 -0.57 -3.05
CA LEU A 81 4.19 0.02 -4.39
C LEU A 81 3.43 1.34 -4.37
N ILE A 82 2.29 1.39 -3.67
CA ILE A 82 1.50 2.63 -3.59
C ILE A 82 2.23 3.68 -2.76
N LEU A 83 2.89 3.28 -1.67
CA LEU A 83 3.72 4.18 -0.87
C LEU A 83 4.89 4.75 -1.67
N LEU A 84 5.53 3.93 -2.49
CA LEU A 84 6.61 4.36 -3.38
C LEU A 84 6.08 5.34 -4.43
N LEU A 85 4.91 5.06 -5.00
CA LEU A 85 4.23 5.96 -5.95
C LEU A 85 3.89 7.29 -5.28
N ALA A 86 3.27 7.27 -4.10
CA ALA A 86 2.95 8.46 -3.30
C ALA A 86 4.20 9.31 -3.02
N TRP A 87 5.29 8.64 -2.62
CA TRP A 87 6.58 9.29 -2.39
C TRP A 87 7.17 9.91 -3.67
N TRP A 88 7.05 9.23 -4.81
CA TRP A 88 7.52 9.73 -6.09
C TRP A 88 6.71 10.94 -6.58
N LEU A 89 5.38 10.89 -6.45
CA LEU A 89 4.48 12.03 -6.71
C LEU A 89 4.83 13.23 -5.84
N ARG A 90 5.09 12.99 -4.55
CA ARG A 90 5.52 14.02 -3.61
C ARG A 90 6.84 14.68 -4.01
N ARG A 91 7.82 13.90 -4.48
CA ARG A 91 9.07 14.44 -5.01
C ARG A 91 8.85 15.26 -6.27
N ARG A 92 8.06 14.77 -7.23
CA ARG A 92 7.75 15.53 -8.45
C ARG A 92 7.06 16.86 -8.15
N ALA A 93 6.08 16.87 -7.24
CA ALA A 93 5.41 18.09 -6.82
C ALA A 93 6.37 19.10 -6.16
N GLY A 94 7.44 18.62 -5.50
CA GLY A 94 8.50 19.45 -4.93
C GLY A 94 9.55 19.95 -5.93
N ILE A 95 9.87 19.17 -6.98
CA ILE A 95 10.93 19.47 -7.96
C ILE A 95 10.50 20.53 -8.99
N VAL A 96 9.22 20.59 -9.37
CA VAL A 96 8.72 21.47 -10.45
C VAL A 96 8.90 22.99 -10.18
N ASN A 97 9.33 23.39 -8.97
CA ASN A 97 9.39 24.79 -8.55
C ASN A 97 10.79 25.33 -8.21
N SER A 98 11.88 24.59 -8.45
CA SER A 98 13.25 25.11 -8.27
C SER A 98 13.77 25.94 -9.47
N SER A 99 12.89 26.30 -10.40
CA SER A 99 13.22 26.97 -11.67
C SER A 99 12.40 28.23 -11.95
N THR A 100 11.84 28.86 -10.90
CA THR A 100 11.20 30.19 -10.95
C THR A 100 11.70 31.02 -9.79
#